data_AF-A0A1C3CUM7-F1
#
_entry.id   AF-A0A1C3CUM7-F1
#
_cell.length_a   1.000
_cell.length_b   1.000
_cell.length_c   1.000
_cell.angle_alpha   90.00
_cell.angle_beta   90.00
_cell.angle_gamma   90.00
#
_symmetry.space_group_name_H-M   'P 1'
#
loop_
_entity.id
_entity.type
_entity.pdbx_description
1 polymer ?
#
loop_
_entity_poly.entity_id
_entity_poly.type
_entity_poly.pdbx_seq_one_letter_code
_entity_poly.pdbx_strand_id
1 'polypeptide(L)'
;MQKFINNDFSDIRYFEDSVIVSNWIDLSKYRLMTNAEILKHETPKPSIFHTEWNGTEWIDIRTEEEQLQYKRSQYPTLTRYQFLRCLLENGYKSSNIEAQILTIEDEFTRELTLLGFKEATNFVRTDESVIAMQSILNLDDDQVDAMWLYALTL
;
A
#
# COMPACT_ATOMS: atom_id res chain seq x y z
N MET A 1 -19.21 -3.39 31.23
CA MET A 1 -17.96 -2.76 31.68
C MET A 1 -18.06 -1.26 31.40
N GLN A 2 -17.87 -0.43 32.42
CA GLN A 2 -17.91 1.03 32.32
C GLN A 2 -16.55 1.56 31.84
N LYS A 3 -16.56 2.49 30.88
CA LYS A 3 -15.34 3.16 30.38
C LYS A 3 -15.44 4.66 30.62
N PHE A 4 -14.45 5.21 31.31
CA PHE A 4 -14.36 6.63 31.63
C PHE A 4 -13.18 7.25 30.90
N ILE A 5 -13.38 8.43 30.33
CA ILE A 5 -12.33 9.21 29.66
C ILE A 5 -12.08 10.49 30.44
N ASN A 6 -10.81 10.87 30.57
CA ASN A 6 -10.44 12.17 31.11
C ASN A 6 -10.96 13.27 30.18
N ASN A 7 -11.40 14.39 30.74
CA ASN A 7 -11.91 15.54 30.00
C ASN A 7 -10.88 16.14 29.02
N ASP A 8 -9.59 15.91 29.25
CA ASP A 8 -8.49 16.28 28.34
C ASP A 8 -8.14 15.20 27.30
N PHE A 9 -8.88 14.07 27.28
CA PHE A 9 -8.68 12.91 26.40
C PHE A 9 -7.33 12.18 26.57
N SER A 10 -6.58 12.43 27.64
CA SER A 10 -5.25 11.85 27.86
C SER A 10 -5.26 10.43 28.42
N ASP A 11 -6.33 10.03 29.10
CA ASP A 11 -6.42 8.76 29.84
C ASP A 11 -7.82 8.14 29.72
N ILE A 12 -7.87 6.81 29.64
CA ILE A 12 -9.10 6.01 29.61
C ILE A 12 -9.01 4.91 30.66
N ARG A 13 -10.03 4.81 31.52
CA ARG A 13 -10.11 3.85 32.62
C ARG A 13 -11.31 2.93 32.48
N TYR A 14 -11.15 1.69 32.92
CA TYR A 14 -12.13 0.62 32.78
C TYR A 14 -12.54 0.13 34.17
N PHE A 15 -13.84 -0.03 34.39
CA PHE A 15 -14.41 -0.52 35.63
C PHE A 15 -15.49 -1.56 35.34
N GLU A 16 -15.64 -2.56 36.20
CA GLU A 16 -16.81 -3.45 36.13
C GLU A 16 -18.10 -2.66 36.40
N ASP A 17 -19.23 -3.15 35.89
CA ASP A 17 -20.52 -2.44 36.00
C ASP A 17 -21.04 -2.34 37.44
N SER A 18 -20.57 -3.22 38.32
CA SER A 18 -20.89 -3.25 39.75
C SER A 18 -20.09 -2.24 40.59
N VAL A 19 -19.03 -1.64 40.05
CA VAL A 19 -18.12 -0.77 40.80
C VAL A 19 -18.68 0.65 40.93
N ILE A 20 -18.64 1.19 42.15
CA ILE A 20 -18.89 2.60 42.43
C ILE A 20 -17.64 3.41 42.03
N VAL A 21 -17.65 3.94 40.81
CA VAL A 21 -16.47 4.52 40.16
C VAL A 21 -15.93 5.78 40.86
N SER A 22 -16.79 6.56 41.53
CA SER A 22 -16.39 7.77 42.28
C SER A 22 -15.40 7.52 43.42
N ASN A 23 -15.26 6.27 43.89
CA ASN A 23 -14.28 5.90 44.91
C ASN A 23 -12.85 5.79 44.36
N TRP A 24 -12.70 5.75 43.02
CA TRP A 24 -11.43 5.46 42.35
C TRP A 24 -10.94 6.61 41.46
N ILE A 25 -11.86 7.47 40.98
CA ILE A 25 -11.54 8.59 40.09
C ILE A 25 -12.31 9.85 40.50
N ASP A 26 -11.73 10.99 40.15
CA ASP A 26 -12.34 12.30 40.29
C ASP A 26 -13.32 12.56 39.14
N LEU A 27 -14.62 12.49 39.40
CA LEU A 27 -15.67 12.71 38.40
C LEU A 27 -15.77 14.16 37.90
N SER A 28 -15.05 15.11 38.50
CA SER A 28 -14.88 16.45 37.92
C SER A 28 -13.88 16.46 36.76
N LYS A 29 -13.00 15.45 36.68
CA LYS A 29 -11.97 15.30 35.65
C LYS A 29 -12.28 14.19 34.65
N TYR A 30 -13.09 13.21 35.02
CA TYR A 30 -13.46 12.09 34.18
C TYR A 30 -14.96 12.04 33.95
N ARG A 31 -15.35 11.63 32.74
CA ARG A 31 -16.74 11.36 32.39
C ARG A 31 -16.90 9.99 31.75
N LEU A 32 -18.12 9.46 31.80
CA LEU A 32 -18.46 8.24 31.10
C LEU A 32 -18.32 8.48 29.58
N MET A 33 -17.72 7.53 28.88
CA MET A 33 -17.62 7.57 27.42
C MET A 33 -18.99 7.32 26.79
N THR A 34 -19.26 7.99 25.68
CA THR A 34 -20.43 7.70 24.84
C THR A 34 -20.22 6.40 24.06
N ASN A 35 -21.30 5.79 23.58
CA ASN A 35 -21.20 4.57 22.74
C ASN A 35 -20.34 4.80 21.48
N ALA A 36 -20.36 6.00 20.90
CA ALA A 36 -19.54 6.34 19.73
C ALA A 36 -18.05 6.43 20.08
N GLU A 37 -17.70 7.01 21.23
CA GLU A 37 -16.31 7.05 21.72
C GLU A 37 -15.80 5.65 22.07
N ILE A 38 -16.65 4.83 22.69
CA ILE A 38 -16.34 3.43 22.98
C ILE A 38 -16.08 2.68 21.68
N LEU A 39 -16.97 2.82 20.69
CA LEU A 39 -16.82 2.17 19.39
C LEU A 39 -15.50 2.58 18.71
N LYS A 40 -15.21 3.88 18.62
CA LYS A 40 -13.95 4.37 18.03
C LYS A 40 -12.72 3.82 18.74
N HIS A 41 -12.75 3.78 20.07
CA HIS A 41 -11.63 3.32 20.89
C HIS A 41 -11.40 1.81 20.78
N GLU A 42 -12.47 1.02 20.71
CA GLU A 42 -12.39 -0.44 20.60
C GLU A 42 -12.16 -0.93 19.17
N THR A 43 -12.39 -0.08 18.17
CA THR A 43 -12.14 -0.43 16.77
C THR A 43 -10.65 -0.27 16.46
N PRO A 44 -9.91 -1.37 16.22
CA PRO A 44 -8.50 -1.27 15.85
C PRO A 44 -8.37 -0.63 14.46
N LYS A 45 -7.30 0.14 14.26
CA LYS A 45 -6.94 0.62 12.93
C LYS A 45 -6.50 -0.55 12.05
N PRO A 46 -7.10 -0.76 10.87
CA PRO A 46 -6.70 -1.87 9.99
C PRO A 46 -5.23 -1.77 9.55
N SER A 47 -4.73 -0.55 9.35
CA SER A 47 -3.33 -0.28 9.04
C SER A 47 -2.91 1.10 9.53
N ILE A 48 -1.62 1.42 9.42
CA ILE A 48 -1.08 2.75 9.74
C ILE A 48 -1.68 3.87 8.88
N PHE A 49 -2.27 3.54 7.73
CA PHE A 49 -2.84 4.50 6.79
C PHE A 49 -4.30 4.85 7.11
N HIS A 50 -4.97 4.09 7.98
CA HIS A 50 -6.33 4.39 8.40
C HIS A 50 -6.30 5.45 9.52
N THR A 51 -6.22 6.72 9.12
CA THR A 51 -5.91 7.85 10.00
C THR A 51 -7.16 8.58 10.50
N GLU A 52 -8.25 8.57 9.75
CA GLU A 52 -9.47 9.31 10.06
C GLU A 52 -10.61 8.39 10.51
N TRP A 53 -11.49 8.88 11.37
CA TRP A 53 -12.66 8.14 11.86
C TRP A 53 -13.93 8.77 11.30
N ASN A 54 -14.73 8.01 10.55
CA ASN A 54 -15.96 8.52 9.91
C ASN A 54 -17.22 8.42 10.78
N GLY A 55 -17.10 7.86 11.99
CA GLY A 55 -18.23 7.57 12.88
C GLY A 55 -18.43 6.08 13.12
N THR A 56 -18.06 5.24 12.15
CA THR A 56 -18.26 3.78 12.19
C THR A 56 -16.98 2.99 12.03
N GLU A 57 -16.02 3.49 11.26
CA GLU A 57 -14.76 2.82 10.96
C GLU A 57 -13.62 3.82 10.76
N TRP A 58 -12.39 3.31 10.83
CA TRP A 58 -11.22 4.07 10.42
C TRP A 58 -11.12 4.04 8.88
N ILE A 59 -10.90 5.19 8.27
CA ILE A 59 -10.76 5.39 6.82
C ILE A 59 -9.30 5.64 6.46
N ASP A 60 -8.85 5.01 5.37
CA ASP A 60 -7.65 5.39 4.63
C ASP A 60 -7.99 6.55 3.68
N ILE A 61 -7.43 7.72 3.95
CA ILE A 61 -7.73 8.97 3.22
C ILE A 61 -6.95 9.11 1.91
N ARG A 62 -6.03 8.18 1.63
CA ARG A 62 -5.23 8.18 0.40
C ARG A 62 -6.14 7.92 -0.80
N THR A 63 -5.81 8.52 -1.94
CA THR A 63 -6.54 8.27 -3.18
C THR A 63 -6.38 6.81 -3.62
N GLU A 64 -7.23 6.33 -4.52
CA GLU A 64 -7.12 4.97 -5.06
C GLU A 64 -5.75 4.74 -5.72
N GLU A 65 -5.22 5.75 -6.41
CA GLU A 65 -3.91 5.72 -7.05
C GLU A 65 -2.77 5.61 -6.02
N GLU A 66 -2.83 6.37 -4.93
CA GLU A 66 -1.82 6.31 -3.86
C GLU A 66 -1.84 4.94 -3.15
N GLN A 67 -3.02 4.39 -2.92
CA GLN A 67 -3.18 3.06 -2.35
C GLN A 67 -2.62 1.99 -3.28
N LEU A 68 -2.87 2.10 -4.59
CA LEU A 68 -2.37 1.17 -5.61
C LEU A 68 -0.85 1.27 -5.77
N GLN A 69 -0.30 2.48 -5.79
CA GLN A 69 1.14 2.72 -5.81
C GLN A 69 1.82 2.12 -4.58
N TYR A 70 1.22 2.31 -3.40
CA TYR A 70 1.71 1.67 -2.17
C TYR A 70 1.66 0.15 -2.29
N LYS A 71 0.56 -0.44 -2.75
CA LYS A 71 0.44 -1.89 -2.97
C LYS A 71 1.54 -2.41 -3.90
N ARG A 72 1.79 -1.75 -5.03
CA ARG A 72 2.85 -2.12 -5.99
C ARG A 72 4.26 -2.00 -5.42
N SER A 73 4.50 -1.02 -4.55
CA SER A 73 5.79 -0.89 -3.85
C SER A 73 6.09 -2.08 -2.94
N GLN A 74 5.06 -2.84 -2.54
CA GLN A 74 5.20 -4.04 -1.72
C GLN A 74 5.37 -5.33 -2.54
N TYR A 75 5.31 -5.26 -3.88
CA TYR A 75 5.53 -6.45 -4.70
C TYR A 75 6.98 -6.94 -4.52
N PRO A 76 7.20 -8.25 -4.31
CA PRO A 76 8.53 -8.79 -4.33
C PRO A 76 9.21 -8.52 -5.69
N THR A 77 10.53 -8.37 -5.63
CA THR A 77 11.35 -8.17 -6.83
C THR A 77 11.38 -9.44 -7.67
N LEU A 78 11.33 -9.28 -8.99
CA LEU A 78 11.53 -10.40 -9.93
C LEU A 78 13.01 -10.56 -10.25
N THR A 79 13.49 -11.79 -10.30
CA THR A 79 14.80 -12.06 -10.91
C THR A 79 14.74 -11.83 -12.41
N ARG A 80 15.91 -11.62 -13.04
CA ARG A 80 16.02 -11.52 -14.50
C ARG A 80 15.37 -12.70 -15.24
N TYR A 81 15.54 -13.92 -14.74
CA TYR A 81 14.94 -15.10 -15.36
C TYR A 81 13.40 -15.03 -15.32
N GLN A 82 12.81 -14.74 -14.17
CA GLN A 82 11.36 -14.63 -14.00
C GLN A 82 10.77 -13.55 -14.89
N PHE A 83 11.36 -12.35 -14.87
CA PHE A 83 10.89 -11.21 -15.65
C PHE A 83 10.93 -11.49 -17.16
N LEU A 84 12.08 -11.92 -17.69
CA LEU A 84 12.23 -12.18 -19.11
C LEU A 84 11.43 -13.40 -19.59
N ARG A 85 11.34 -14.46 -18.77
CA ARG A 85 10.53 -15.63 -19.10
C ARG A 85 9.05 -15.28 -19.16
N CYS A 86 8.54 -14.50 -18.21
CA CYS A 86 7.16 -14.04 -18.22
C CYS A 86 6.86 -13.22 -19.49
N LEU A 87 7.74 -12.27 -19.84
CA LEU A 87 7.60 -11.49 -21.08
C LEU A 87 7.57 -12.40 -22.31
N LEU A 88 8.47 -13.38 -22.40
CA LEU A 88 8.54 -14.32 -23.51
C LEU A 88 7.28 -15.18 -23.64
N GLU A 89 6.79 -15.72 -22.52
CA GLU A 89 5.56 -16.53 -22.48
C GLU A 89 4.31 -15.71 -22.88
N ASN A 90 4.33 -14.39 -22.67
CA ASN A 90 3.29 -13.46 -23.12
C ASN A 90 3.54 -12.87 -24.53
N GLY A 91 4.53 -13.39 -25.26
CA GLY A 91 4.79 -13.01 -26.67
C GLY A 91 5.75 -11.82 -26.86
N TYR A 92 6.28 -11.24 -25.80
CA TYR A 92 7.21 -10.11 -25.84
C TYR A 92 8.66 -10.61 -25.97
N LYS A 93 9.13 -10.75 -27.22
CA LYS A 93 10.51 -11.17 -27.52
C LYS A 93 11.51 -10.07 -27.18
N SER A 94 12.61 -10.41 -26.53
CA SER A 94 13.62 -9.44 -26.08
C SER A 94 14.16 -8.53 -27.19
N SER A 95 14.38 -9.06 -28.40
CA SER A 95 14.82 -8.25 -29.55
C SER A 95 13.81 -7.17 -29.95
N ASN A 96 12.51 -7.46 -29.83
CA ASN A 96 11.45 -6.53 -30.17
C ASN A 96 11.26 -5.47 -29.07
N ILE A 97 11.47 -5.86 -27.81
CA ILE A 97 11.46 -4.92 -26.68
C ILE A 97 12.62 -3.93 -26.85
N GLU A 98 13.84 -4.42 -27.08
CA GLU A 98 15.01 -3.56 -27.29
C GLU A 98 14.80 -2.58 -28.46
N ALA A 99 14.27 -3.06 -29.59
CA ALA A 99 13.96 -2.19 -30.72
C ALA A 99 12.96 -1.08 -30.37
N GLN A 100 11.96 -1.38 -29.54
CA GLN A 100 10.99 -0.38 -29.06
C GLN A 100 11.60 0.59 -28.04
N ILE A 101 12.49 0.13 -27.16
CA ILE A 101 13.22 1.01 -26.23
C ILE A 101 14.00 2.07 -27.03
N LEU A 102 14.62 1.69 -28.14
CA LEU A 102 15.36 2.62 -29.00
C LEU A 102 14.48 3.69 -29.68
N THR A 103 13.15 3.54 -29.68
CA THR A 103 12.22 4.55 -30.20
C THR A 103 11.80 5.59 -29.16
N ILE A 104 12.17 5.43 -27.88
CA ILE A 104 11.91 6.44 -26.84
C ILE A 104 12.67 7.72 -27.23
N GLU A 105 11.96 8.85 -27.36
CA GLU A 105 12.55 10.12 -27.77
C GLU A 105 13.50 10.69 -26.71
N ASP A 106 13.07 10.71 -25.45
CA ASP A 106 13.87 11.20 -24.33
C ASP A 106 15.11 10.32 -24.12
N GLU A 107 16.28 10.92 -24.25
CA GLU A 107 17.56 10.22 -24.24
C GLU A 107 17.85 9.56 -22.89
N PHE A 108 17.60 10.27 -21.80
CA PHE A 108 17.83 9.74 -20.46
C PHE A 108 16.91 8.54 -20.17
N THR A 109 15.61 8.67 -20.45
CA THR A 109 14.64 7.58 -20.28
C THR A 109 15.01 6.38 -21.16
N ARG A 110 15.42 6.62 -22.41
CA ARG A 110 15.86 5.56 -23.34
C ARG A 110 17.07 4.81 -22.77
N GLU A 111 18.10 5.52 -22.36
CA GLU A 111 19.33 4.91 -21.80
C GLU A 111 19.06 4.16 -20.50
N LEU A 112 18.29 4.76 -19.59
CA LEU A 112 17.91 4.13 -18.32
C LEU A 112 17.09 2.85 -18.55
N THR A 113 16.12 2.89 -19.46
CA THR A 113 15.29 1.73 -19.80
C THR A 113 16.14 0.62 -20.43
N LEU A 114 17.06 0.97 -21.33
CA LEU A 114 17.95 0.01 -21.97
C LEU A 114 18.91 -0.62 -20.96
N LEU A 115 19.47 0.18 -20.06
CA LEU A 115 20.33 -0.27 -18.96
C LEU A 115 19.58 -1.24 -18.05
N GLY A 116 18.38 -0.87 -17.59
CA GLY A 116 17.54 -1.74 -16.77
C GLY A 116 17.20 -3.04 -17.47
N PHE A 117 16.78 -2.98 -18.74
CA PHE A 117 16.43 -4.18 -19.50
C PHE A 117 17.62 -5.13 -19.73
N LYS A 118 18.80 -4.60 -20.04
CA LYS A 118 19.98 -5.43 -20.37
C LYS A 118 20.76 -5.89 -19.16
N GLU A 119 20.97 -5.01 -18.20
CA GLU A 119 21.96 -5.22 -17.13
C GLU A 119 21.32 -5.53 -15.77
N ALA A 120 20.03 -5.25 -15.57
CA ALA A 120 19.41 -5.54 -14.28
C ALA A 120 19.36 -7.04 -13.99
N THR A 121 19.76 -7.38 -12.76
CA THR A 121 19.69 -8.73 -12.20
C THR A 121 18.36 -8.97 -11.49
N ASN A 122 17.74 -7.89 -10.98
CA ASN A 122 16.44 -7.89 -10.32
C ASN A 122 15.61 -6.71 -10.82
N PHE A 123 14.29 -6.88 -10.88
CA PHE A 123 13.32 -5.92 -11.36
C PHE A 123 12.32 -5.59 -10.25
N VAL A 124 11.98 -4.31 -10.12
CA VAL A 124 11.00 -3.80 -9.14
C VAL A 124 9.82 -3.22 -9.91
N ARG A 125 8.58 -3.52 -9.48
CA ARG A 125 7.35 -3.13 -10.21
C ARG A 125 7.24 -1.62 -10.46
N THR A 126 7.75 -0.84 -9.53
CA THR A 126 7.70 0.63 -9.54
C THR A 126 8.99 1.29 -10.02
N ASP A 127 9.96 0.52 -10.53
CA ASP A 127 11.20 1.09 -11.07
C ASP A 127 10.94 1.87 -12.37
N GLU A 128 11.65 2.98 -12.57
CA GLU A 128 11.47 3.84 -13.75
C GLU A 128 11.68 3.08 -15.06
N SER A 129 12.66 2.16 -15.12
CA SER A 129 12.90 1.35 -16.32
C SER A 129 11.73 0.40 -16.62
N VAL A 130 11.06 -0.11 -15.59
CA VAL A 130 9.90 -0.99 -15.71
C VAL A 130 8.67 -0.20 -16.15
N ILE A 131 8.46 0.99 -15.59
CA ILE A 131 7.35 1.88 -15.98
C ILE A 131 7.53 2.35 -17.43
N ALA A 132 8.75 2.69 -17.84
CA ALA A 132 9.04 3.02 -19.23
C ALA A 132 8.80 1.83 -20.17
N MET A 133 9.22 0.61 -19.79
CA MET A 133 8.92 -0.62 -20.54
C MET A 133 7.41 -0.89 -20.65
N GLN A 134 6.66 -0.69 -19.57
CA GLN A 134 5.20 -0.81 -19.60
C GLN A 134 4.59 0.12 -20.66
N SER A 135 5.01 1.39 -20.67
CA SER A 135 4.54 2.40 -21.62
C SER A 135 4.84 2.03 -23.07
N ILE A 136 6.09 1.69 -23.40
CA ILE A 136 6.46 1.34 -24.80
C ILE A 136 5.78 0.06 -25.30
N LEU A 137 5.47 -0.88 -24.40
CA LEU A 137 4.76 -2.10 -24.74
C LEU A 137 3.24 -1.92 -24.79
N ASN A 138 2.75 -0.71 -24.53
CA ASN A 138 1.32 -0.36 -24.43
C ASN A 138 0.57 -1.29 -23.46
N LEU A 139 1.21 -1.61 -22.34
CA LEU A 139 0.62 -2.41 -21.27
C LEU A 139 -0.08 -1.50 -20.27
N ASP A 140 -1.32 -1.85 -19.92
CA ASP A 140 -1.99 -1.22 -18.81
C ASP A 140 -1.48 -1.77 -17.47
N ASP A 141 -1.87 -1.08 -16.42
CA ASP A 141 -1.42 -1.30 -15.07
C ASP A 141 -1.85 -2.65 -14.48
N ASP A 142 -3.05 -3.11 -14.84
CA ASP A 142 -3.61 -4.39 -14.41
C ASP A 142 -2.95 -5.56 -15.14
N GLN A 143 -2.64 -5.38 -16.43
CA GLN A 143 -1.88 -6.33 -17.23
C GLN A 143 -0.49 -6.55 -16.65
N VAL A 144 0.24 -5.46 -16.34
CA VAL A 144 1.56 -5.60 -15.72
C VAL A 144 1.46 -6.24 -14.34
N ASP A 145 0.46 -5.87 -13.53
CA ASP A 145 0.27 -6.46 -12.21
C ASP A 145 -0.01 -7.97 -12.30
N ALA A 146 -0.85 -8.40 -13.24
CA ALA A 146 -1.14 -9.81 -13.49
C ALA A 146 0.11 -10.58 -13.96
N MET A 147 0.87 -10.01 -14.90
CA MET A 147 2.14 -10.57 -15.35
C MET A 147 3.16 -10.67 -14.21
N TRP A 148 3.22 -9.66 -13.34
CA TRP A 148 4.12 -9.63 -12.19
C TRP A 148 3.81 -10.76 -11.21
N LEU A 149 2.53 -10.93 -10.86
CA LEU A 149 2.08 -11.99 -9.96
C LEU A 149 2.34 -13.37 -10.55
N TYR A 150 2.14 -13.56 -11.86
CA TYR A 150 2.48 -14.80 -12.54
C TYR A 150 3.99 -15.07 -12.51
N ALA A 151 4.81 -14.06 -12.84
CA ALA A 151 6.26 -14.19 -12.87
C ALA A 151 6.87 -14.60 -11.51
N LEU A 152 6.26 -14.19 -10.40
CA LEU A 152 6.66 -14.62 -9.05
C LEU A 152 6.52 -16.12 -8.79
N THR A 153 5.72 -16.83 -9.62
CA THR A 153 5.53 -18.28 -9.52
C THR A 153 6.53 -19.10 -10.33
N LEU A 154 7.37 -18.44 -11.15
CA LEU A 154 8.38 -19.05 -12.02
C LEU A 154 9.74 -19.24 -11.31
#